data_AF-A0A921YL83-F1
#
_entry.id   AF-A0A921YL83-F1
#
_cell.length_a   1.000
_cell.length_b   1.000
_cell.length_c   1.000
_cell.angle_alpha   90.00
_cell.angle_beta   90.00
_cell.angle_gamma   90.00
#
_symmetry.space_group_name_H-M   'P 1'
#
loop_
_entity.id
_entity.type
_entity.pdbx_description
1 polymer ?
#
loop_
_entity_poly.entity_id
_entity_poly.type
_entity_poly.pdbx_seq_one_letter_code
_entity_poly.pdbx_strand_id
1 'polypeptide(L)'
;MILLGLVDRCDAHMNELPVPCGPWDIWYSDKQSYYNKVLAIGTFWFLFSLGMMIYTDSLFLNFGPPAQPAPPSDMIEECEDLDS
;
A
#
# COMPACT_ATOMS: atom_id res chain seq x y z
N MET A 1 6.88 28.56 42.91
CA MET A 1 8.18 28.74 42.24
C MET A 1 7.92 28.57 40.75
N ILE A 2 7.79 29.68 40.04
CA ILE A 2 7.46 29.72 38.61
C ILE A 2 8.81 29.75 37.88
N LEU A 3 9.20 28.65 37.25
CA LEU A 3 10.30 28.64 36.30
C LEU A 3 9.80 29.28 35.00
N LEU A 4 9.99 30.60 34.89
CA LEU A 4 9.99 31.30 33.62
C LEU A 4 11.23 30.82 32.84
N GLY A 5 11.12 29.66 32.22
CA GLY A 5 12.09 29.16 31.25
C GLY A 5 11.92 29.93 29.95
N LEU A 6 13.04 30.48 29.47
CA LEU A 6 13.22 31.20 28.21
C LEU A 6 12.30 30.67 27.09
N VAL A 7 11.54 31.57 26.47
CA VAL A 7 10.88 31.30 25.20
C VAL A 7 11.99 31.16 24.16
N ASP A 8 12.45 29.94 23.91
CA ASP A 8 13.32 29.63 22.80
C ASP A 8 12.53 29.90 21.51
N ARG A 9 12.73 31.09 20.94
CA ARG A 9 12.32 31.35 19.56
C ARG A 9 13.15 30.44 18.65
N CYS A 10 12.58 29.32 18.21
CA CYS A 10 13.05 28.65 17.01
C CYS A 10 12.47 29.40 15.81
N ASP A 11 13.00 30.60 15.55
CA ASP A 11 12.74 31.26 14.28
C ASP A 11 13.32 30.36 13.19
N ALA A 12 12.47 29.94 12.24
CA ALA A 12 12.92 29.18 11.08
C ALA A 12 13.83 30.09 10.23
N HIS A 13 15.14 29.95 10.39
CA HIS A 13 16.10 30.63 9.53
C HIS A 13 16.18 29.89 8.20
N MET A 14 16.08 30.60 7.07
CA MET A 14 15.91 30.02 5.72
C MET A 14 17.06 29.10 5.25
N ASN A 15 18.17 29.03 6.00
CA ASN A 15 19.32 28.15 5.75
C ASN A 15 19.37 26.91 6.67
N GLU A 16 18.39 26.74 7.55
CA GLU A 16 18.35 25.64 8.52
C GLU A 16 17.03 24.88 8.34
N LEU A 17 17.09 23.55 8.28
CA LEU A 17 15.85 22.77 8.29
C LEU A 17 15.09 23.12 9.59
N PRO A 18 13.75 23.29 9.55
CA PRO A 18 12.99 23.60 10.75
C PRO A 18 13.20 22.49 11.78
N VAL A 19 13.97 22.80 12.82
CA VAL A 19 14.17 21.88 13.94
C VAL A 19 12.99 22.06 14.89
N PRO A 20 12.26 20.99 15.23
CA PRO A 20 11.15 21.09 16.15
C PRO A 20 11.62 21.55 17.52
N CYS A 21 10.96 22.57 18.07
CA CYS A 21 11.23 23.06 19.43
C CYS A 21 10.71 22.06 20.47
N GLY A 22 11.54 21.67 21.44
CA GLY A 22 11.15 20.78 22.53
C GLY A 22 11.36 19.28 22.24
N PRO A 23 10.90 18.39 23.14
CA PRO A 23 11.12 16.94 23.04
C PRO A 23 10.27 16.31 21.94
N TRP A 24 10.74 16.43 20.71
CA TRP A 24 10.06 15.94 19.50
C TRP A 24 10.08 14.41 19.39
N ASP A 25 11.05 13.74 20.00
CA ASP A 25 11.21 12.29 19.99
C ASP A 25 10.00 11.55 20.58
N ILE A 26 9.44 12.07 21.67
CA ILE A 26 8.28 11.49 22.33
C ILE A 26 7.05 11.62 21.43
N TRP A 27 6.82 12.80 20.86
CA TRP A 27 5.70 13.02 19.95
C TRP A 27 5.84 12.21 18.65
N TYR A 28 7.04 12.18 18.09
CA TYR A 28 7.33 11.43 16.86
C TYR A 28 7.13 9.93 17.06
N SER A 29 7.66 9.36 18.15
CA SER A 29 7.54 7.93 18.43
C SER A 29 6.08 7.49 18.62
N ASP A 30 5.25 8.31 19.28
CA ASP A 30 3.82 8.06 19.43
C ASP A 30 3.11 8.02 18.06
N LYS A 31 3.34 9.05 17.22
CA LYS A 31 2.78 9.12 15.87
C LYS A 31 3.27 7.99 14.97
N GLN A 32 4.56 7.68 15.02
CA GLN A 32 5.15 6.59 14.25
C GLN A 32 4.54 5.24 14.64
N SER A 33 4.25 5.02 15.92
CA SER A 33 3.59 3.79 16.39
C SER A 33 2.18 3.63 15.81
N TYR A 34 1.43 4.73 15.68
CA TYR A 34 0.11 4.74 15.06
C TYR A 34 0.20 4.39 13.58
N TYR A 35 1.07 5.07 12.82
CA TYR A 35 1.23 4.79 11.40
C TYR A 35 1.74 3.37 11.13
N ASN A 36 2.64 2.84 11.95
CA ASN A 36 3.12 1.46 11.82
C ASN A 36 1.99 0.44 12.02
N LYS A 37 1.03 0.70 12.93
CA LYS A 37 -0.15 -0.16 13.09
C LYS A 37 -1.04 -0.11 11.85
N VAL A 38 -1.31 1.07 11.33
CA VAL A 38 -2.11 1.25 10.11
C VAL A 38 -1.44 0.54 8.92
N LEU A 39 -0.12 0.72 8.77
CA LEU A 39 0.67 0.03 7.75
C LEU A 39 0.57 -1.48 7.89
N ALA A 40 0.81 -2.02 9.09
CA ALA A 40 0.75 -3.46 9.33
C ALA A 40 -0.63 -4.05 9.00
N ILE A 41 -1.71 -3.40 9.48
CA ILE A 41 -3.09 -3.84 9.21
C ILE A 41 -3.39 -3.76 7.72
N GLY A 42 -3.03 -2.66 7.06
CA GLY A 42 -3.23 -2.47 5.63
C GLY A 42 -2.49 -3.50 4.78
N THR A 43 -1.22 -3.78 5.11
CA THR A 43 -0.43 -4.81 4.43
C THR A 43 -1.03 -6.20 4.63
N PHE A 44 -1.44 -6.56 5.86
CA PHE A 44 -2.10 -7.85 6.11
C PHE A 44 -3.41 -7.98 5.33
N TRP A 45 -4.24 -6.93 5.33
CA TRP A 45 -5.49 -6.93 4.61
C TRP A 45 -5.30 -7.07 3.10
N PHE A 46 -4.32 -6.35 2.53
CA PHE A 46 -3.97 -6.44 1.12
C PHE A 46 -3.47 -7.84 0.74
N LEU A 47 -2.56 -8.42 1.52
CA LEU A 47 -2.04 -9.76 1.24
C LEU A 47 -3.13 -10.82 1.37
N PHE A 48 -4.02 -10.68 2.35
CA PHE A 48 -5.16 -11.57 2.53
C PHE A 48 -6.13 -11.48 1.35
N SER A 49 -6.53 -10.27 0.94
CA SER A 49 -7.47 -10.09 -0.18
C SER A 49 -6.87 -10.58 -1.51
N LEU A 50 -5.61 -10.24 -1.78
CA LEU A 50 -4.89 -10.73 -2.96
C LEU A 50 -4.76 -12.26 -2.95
N GLY A 51 -4.41 -12.83 -1.79
CA GLY A 51 -4.32 -14.27 -1.60
C GLY A 51 -5.66 -14.97 -1.86
N MET A 52 -6.76 -14.40 -1.38
CA MET A 52 -8.10 -14.91 -1.65
C MET A 52 -8.46 -14.84 -3.13
N MET A 53 -8.15 -13.73 -3.83
CA MET A 53 -8.39 -13.62 -5.27
C MET A 53 -7.65 -14.68 -6.09
N ILE A 54 -6.42 -15.01 -5.69
CA ILE A 54 -5.64 -16.09 -6.32
C ILE A 54 -6.24 -17.45 -5.97
N TYR A 55 -6.62 -17.68 -4.71
CA TYR A 55 -7.20 -18.94 -4.24
C TYR A 55 -8.56 -19.26 -4.89
N THR A 56 -9.37 -18.24 -5.17
CA THR A 56 -10.69 -18.40 -5.81
C THR A 56 -10.62 -18.30 -7.33
N ASP A 57 -9.43 -18.36 -7.94
CA ASP A 57 -9.21 -18.24 -9.39
C ASP A 57 -9.88 -16.99 -10.01
N SER A 58 -10.01 -15.92 -9.23
CA SER A 58 -10.65 -14.66 -9.67
C SER A 58 -9.70 -13.78 -10.48
N LEU A 59 -8.40 -14.10 -10.46
CA LEU A 59 -7.37 -13.48 -11.31
C LEU A 59 -6.66 -14.56 -12.12
N PHE A 60 -6.74 -14.43 -13.45
CA PHE A 60 -5.96 -15.24 -14.37
C PHE A 60 -4.62 -14.54 -14.66
N LEU A 61 -3.57 -14.95 -13.96
CA LEU A 61 -2.27 -14.27 -14.00
C LEU A 61 -1.30 -14.81 -15.06
N ASN A 62 -1.69 -15.85 -15.81
CA ASN A 62 -0.93 -16.41 -16.96
C ASN A 62 0.58 -16.54 -16.71
N PHE A 63 0.98 -17.07 -15.54
CA PHE A 63 2.40 -17.19 -15.16
C PHE A 63 3.22 -18.17 -16.01
N GLY A 64 2.57 -18.91 -16.89
CA GLY A 64 3.20 -19.81 -17.85
C GLY A 64 2.27 -20.08 -19.03
N PRO A 65 2.79 -20.71 -20.09
CA PRO A 65 1.97 -21.14 -21.20
C PRO A 65 0.88 -22.11 -20.69
N PRO A 66 -0.32 -22.10 -21.30
CA PRO A 66 -1.39 -23.01 -20.92
C PRO A 66 -0.91 -24.45 -21.06
N ALA A 67 -1.09 -25.26 -20.01
CA ALA A 67 -0.66 -26.66 -20.00
C ALA A 67 -1.46 -27.54 -20.98
N GLN A 68 -2.64 -27.06 -21.39
CA GLN A 68 -3.46 -27.68 -22.42
C GLN A 68 -3.25 -26.89 -23.72
N PRO A 69 -2.83 -27.53 -24.84
CA PRO A 69 -2.89 -26.86 -26.12
C PRO A 69 -4.34 -26.40 -26.34
N ALA A 70 -4.51 -25.20 -26.88
CA ALA A 70 -5.82 -24.80 -27.37
C ALA A 70 -6.36 -25.94 -28.26
N PRO A 71 -7.68 -26.23 -28.23
CA PRO A 71 -8.28 -27.11 -29.21
C PRO A 71 -7.76 -26.69 -30.59
N PRO A 72 -7.33 -27.64 -31.44
CA PRO A 72 -6.87 -27.28 -32.77
C PRO A 72 -7.96 -26.44 -33.45
N SER A 73 -7.56 -25.47 -34.27
CA SER A 73 -8.45 -24.42 -34.79
C SER A 73 -9.63 -24.97 -35.61
N ASP A 74 -9.60 -26.25 -35.96
CA ASP A 74 -10.65 -27.03 -36.59
C ASP A 74 -11.76 -27.50 -35.63
N MET A 75 -11.60 -27.29 -34.32
CA MET A 75 -12.54 -27.68 -33.25
C MET A 75 -13.14 -26.48 -32.51
N ILE A 76 -12.85 -25.25 -32.94
CA ILE A 76 -13.48 -24.03 -32.45
C ILE A 76 -14.72 -23.83 -33.32
N GLU A 77 -15.92 -23.94 -32.74
CA GLU A 77 -17.12 -23.36 -33.35
C GLU A 77 -16.87 -21.84 -33.39
N GLU A 78 -16.41 -21.33 -34.54
CA GLU A 78 -16.47 -19.90 -34.82
C GLU A 78 -17.93 -19.51 -34.60
N CYS A 79 -18.20 -18.72 -33.57
CA CYS A 79 -19.49 -18.08 -33.42
C CYS A 79 -19.68 -17.25 -34.69
N GLU A 80 -20.44 -17.75 -35.67
CA GLU A 80 -20.99 -16.92 -36.73
C GLU A 80 -21.77 -15.83 -36.01
N ASP A 81 -21.22 -14.61 -36.02
CA ASP A 81 -21.97 -13.41 -35.73
C ASP A 81 -23.13 -13.37 -36.73
N LEU A 82 -24.25 -13.98 -36.36
CA LEU A 82 -25.51 -13.86 -37.09
C LEU A 82 -25.97 -12.42 -36.91
N ASP A 83 -25.52 -11.57 -37.83
CA ASP A 83 -26.09 -10.25 -38.08
C ASP A 83 -27.61 -10.36 -38.14
N SER A 84 -28.30 -9.74 -37.17
CA SER A 84 -29.74 -9.50 -37.18
C SER A 84 -30.03 -8.02 -37.05
#